data_AF-A0A529KGK4-F1
#
_entry.id   AF-A0A529KGK4-F1
#
_cell.length_a   1.000
_cell.length_b   1.000
_cell.length_c   1.000
_cell.angle_alpha   90.00
_cell.angle_beta   90.00
_cell.angle_gamma   90.00
#
_symmetry.space_group_name_H-M   'P 1'
#
loop_
_entity.id
_entity.type
_entity.pdbx_description
1 polymer ?
#
loop_
_entity_poly.entity_id
_entity_poly.type
_entity_poly.pdbx_seq_one_letter_code
_entity_poly.pdbx_strand_id
1 'polypeptide(L)'
;MTELNSRPAPATIDETLDLLTGADYVADRSLATVLFLSLRMRRPLFLEGEAGVGKTEIAKVLAQALGRRLIRLQCYEGLDVSSAVYEWNYAAQMIEIRMEEAAGKVDRSDMERNVFSEKYLIRRPVLDALTGKAGGAPVFLIDELDRTDEAFEAFLLEILSDFQVTVPE
;
A
#
# COMPACT_ATOMS: atom_id res chain seq x y z
N MET A 1 19.82 3.37 -0.16
CA MET A 1 18.60 2.77 0.40
C MET A 1 19.05 1.80 1.47
N THR A 2 18.88 2.18 2.74
CA THR A 2 19.20 1.32 3.89
C THR A 2 18.36 0.07 3.79
N GLU A 3 18.97 -1.12 3.75
CA GLU A 3 18.21 -2.37 3.86
C GLU A 3 17.49 -2.35 5.21
N LEU A 4 16.17 -2.24 5.15
CA LEU A 4 15.31 -2.36 6.32
C LEU A 4 15.42 -3.82 6.79
N ASN A 5 16.19 -4.05 7.87
CA ASN A 5 16.21 -5.34 8.55
C ASN A 5 14.83 -5.59 9.18
N SER A 6 13.98 -6.31 8.45
CA SER A 6 12.61 -6.62 8.87
C SER A 6 12.62 -7.44 10.16
N ARG A 7 11.96 -6.92 11.19
CA ARG A 7 11.75 -7.65 12.44
C ARG A 7 10.49 -8.52 12.35
N PRO A 8 10.46 -9.69 13.02
CA PRO A 8 9.24 -10.47 13.14
C PRO A 8 8.16 -9.67 13.88
N ALA A 9 6.90 -10.00 13.60
CA ALA A 9 5.79 -9.45 14.36
C ALA A 9 5.85 -9.94 15.83
N PRO A 10 5.41 -9.13 16.81
CA PRO A 10 5.39 -9.52 18.21
C PRO A 10 4.56 -10.78 18.44
N ALA A 11 4.98 -11.63 19.37
CA ALA A 11 4.34 -12.89 19.71
C ALA A 11 3.33 -12.75 20.85
N THR A 12 3.37 -11.64 21.60
CA THR A 12 2.47 -11.38 22.73
C THR A 12 1.98 -9.93 22.75
N ILE A 13 0.95 -9.68 23.57
CA ILE A 13 0.42 -8.33 23.82
C ILE A 13 1.48 -7.47 24.51
N ASP A 14 2.22 -8.04 25.46
CA ASP A 14 3.26 -7.31 26.21
C ASP A 14 4.44 -6.95 25.29
N GLU A 15 4.87 -7.86 24.40
CA GLU A 15 5.85 -7.53 23.35
C GLU A 15 5.36 -6.43 22.40
N THR A 16 4.04 -6.36 22.16
CA THR A 16 3.46 -5.30 21.33
C THR A 16 3.51 -3.94 22.04
N LEU A 17 3.23 -3.92 23.35
CA LEU A 17 3.38 -2.72 24.17
C LEU A 17 4.84 -2.26 24.23
N ASP A 18 5.78 -3.17 24.45
CA ASP A 18 7.21 -2.87 24.49
C ASP A 18 7.70 -2.35 23.14
N LEU A 19 7.22 -2.92 22.04
CA LEU A 19 7.53 -2.48 20.67
C LEU A 19 7.05 -1.05 20.39
N LEU A 20 5.84 -0.69 20.82
CA LEU A 20 5.29 0.66 20.67
C LEU A 20 6.02 1.66 21.59
N THR A 21 6.23 1.28 22.86
CA THR A 21 6.89 2.12 23.86
C THR A 21 8.36 2.39 23.48
N GLY A 22 9.06 1.37 22.98
CA GLY A 22 10.44 1.52 22.49
C GLY A 22 10.58 2.34 21.21
N ALA A 23 9.45 2.71 20.59
CA ALA A 23 9.37 3.63 19.47
C ALA A 23 8.63 4.94 19.83
N ASP A 24 8.63 5.29 21.13
CA ASP A 24 8.07 6.53 21.68
C ASP A 24 6.54 6.70 21.47
N TYR A 25 5.81 5.59 21.31
CA TYR A 25 4.35 5.58 21.21
C TYR A 25 3.70 5.00 22.47
N VAL A 26 2.95 5.84 23.19
CA VAL A 26 2.22 5.43 24.39
C VAL A 26 0.88 4.83 23.99
N ALA A 27 0.78 3.50 24.08
CA ALA A 27 -0.45 2.76 23.86
C ALA A 27 -0.99 2.19 25.17
N ASP A 28 -2.32 2.09 25.27
CA ASP A 28 -2.94 1.30 26.32
C ASP A 28 -2.94 -0.19 25.95
N ARG A 29 -3.31 -1.04 26.92
CA ARG A 29 -3.37 -2.49 26.69
C ARG A 29 -4.44 -2.86 25.65
N SER A 30 -5.50 -2.05 25.51
CA SER A 30 -6.57 -2.35 24.56
C SER A 30 -6.09 -2.20 23.11
N LEU A 31 -5.43 -1.09 22.78
CA LEU A 31 -4.84 -0.85 21.46
C LEU A 31 -3.75 -1.87 21.13
N ALA A 32 -2.87 -2.17 22.09
CA ALA A 32 -1.83 -3.19 21.88
C ALA A 32 -2.42 -4.58 21.62
N THR A 33 -3.53 -4.93 22.29
CA THR A 33 -4.22 -6.21 22.07
C THR A 33 -4.80 -6.28 20.66
N VAL A 34 -5.51 -5.25 20.21
CA VAL A 34 -6.13 -5.25 18.87
C VAL A 34 -5.06 -5.23 17.78
N LEU A 35 -3.98 -4.45 17.98
CA LEU A 35 -2.85 -4.42 17.05
C LEU A 35 -2.15 -5.79 16.96
N PHE A 36 -1.89 -6.43 18.11
CA PHE A 36 -1.34 -7.78 18.16
C PHE A 36 -2.20 -8.78 17.37
N LEU A 37 -3.51 -8.77 17.59
CA LEU A 37 -4.45 -9.64 16.88
C LEU A 37 -4.48 -9.36 15.37
N SER A 38 -4.50 -8.08 14.96
CA SER A 38 -4.44 -7.67 13.55
C SER A 38 -3.18 -8.21 12.86
N LEU A 39 -2.01 -8.06 13.50
CA LEU A 39 -0.73 -8.56 12.98
C LEU A 39 -0.70 -10.10 12.91
N ARG A 40 -1.25 -10.78 13.91
CA ARG A 40 -1.27 -12.25 13.99
C ARG A 40 -2.22 -12.87 12.98
N MET A 41 -3.41 -12.27 12.83
CA MET A 41 -4.46 -12.74 11.93
C MET A 41 -4.29 -12.24 10.50
N ARG A 42 -3.39 -11.28 10.26
CA ARG A 42 -3.21 -10.58 8.98
C ARG A 42 -4.52 -9.93 8.52
N ARG A 43 -5.22 -9.29 9.44
CA ARG A 43 -6.49 -8.60 9.16
C ARG A 43 -6.28 -7.08 9.26
N PRO A 44 -6.89 -6.28 8.39
CA PRO A 44 -6.84 -4.81 8.48
C PRO A 44 -7.30 -4.33 9.86
N LEU A 45 -6.64 -3.28 10.37
CA LEU A 45 -7.00 -2.62 11.62
C LEU A 45 -7.69 -1.30 11.30
N PHE A 46 -8.94 -1.16 11.71
CA PHE A 46 -9.68 0.09 11.60
C PHE A 46 -9.66 0.83 12.94
N LEU A 47 -9.27 2.11 12.91
CA LEU A 47 -9.07 2.93 14.11
C LEU A 47 -10.02 4.14 14.11
N GLU A 48 -11.01 4.11 15.00
CA GLU A 48 -11.92 5.24 15.26
C GLU A 48 -11.49 6.02 16.52
N GLY A 49 -11.98 7.26 16.66
CA GLY A 49 -11.57 8.17 17.75
C GLY A 49 -11.44 9.63 17.33
N GLU A 50 -11.10 10.50 18.28
CA GLU A 50 -10.96 11.93 18.03
C GLU A 50 -9.72 12.28 17.19
N ALA A 51 -9.72 13.49 16.61
CA ALA A 51 -8.55 14.00 15.92
C ALA A 51 -7.38 14.20 16.92
N GLY A 52 -6.17 13.84 16.50
CA GLY A 52 -4.96 14.06 17.31
C GLY A 52 -4.62 12.96 18.32
N VAL A 53 -5.41 11.88 18.43
CA VAL A 53 -5.13 10.75 19.35
C VAL A 53 -4.06 9.76 18.84
N GLY A 54 -3.32 10.10 17.78
CA GLY A 54 -2.22 9.28 17.27
C GLY A 54 -2.59 8.20 16.25
N LYS A 55 -3.81 8.18 15.71
CA LYS A 55 -4.27 7.19 14.70
C LYS A 55 -3.36 7.06 13.48
N THR A 56 -2.94 8.19 12.92
CA THR A 56 -2.02 8.22 11.77
C THR A 56 -0.60 7.86 12.22
N GLU A 57 -0.24 8.20 13.45
CA GLU A 57 1.11 8.05 13.98
C GLU A 57 1.45 6.59 14.30
N ILE A 58 0.48 5.79 14.77
CA ILE A 58 0.68 4.38 15.05
C ILE A 58 1.20 3.60 13.83
N ALA A 59 0.75 3.94 12.62
CA ALA A 59 1.20 3.27 11.40
C ALA A 59 2.67 3.60 11.08
N LYS A 60 3.10 4.85 11.33
CA LYS A 60 4.50 5.27 11.17
C LYS A 60 5.39 4.57 12.17
N VAL A 61 4.96 4.57 13.44
CA VAL A 61 5.67 3.90 14.53
C VAL A 61 5.79 2.42 14.27
N LEU A 62 4.70 1.76 13.87
CA LEU A 62 4.70 0.34 13.54
C LEU A 62 5.65 0.01 12.37
N ALA A 63 5.63 0.83 11.33
CA ALA A 63 6.52 0.66 10.18
C ALA A 63 7.99 0.78 10.60
N GLN A 64 8.33 1.81 11.38
CA GLN A 64 9.67 2.01 11.91
C GLN A 64 10.10 0.86 12.83
N ALA A 65 9.26 0.51 13.80
CA ALA A 65 9.55 -0.48 14.82
C ALA A 65 9.74 -1.89 14.25
N LEU A 66 9.00 -2.24 13.19
CA LEU A 66 9.10 -3.51 12.47
C LEU A 66 10.14 -3.50 11.34
N GLY A 67 10.73 -2.35 11.01
CA GLY A 67 11.60 -2.22 9.84
C GLY A 67 10.85 -2.55 8.54
N ARG A 68 9.65 -1.98 8.37
CA ARG A 68 8.79 -2.17 7.20
C ARG A 68 8.60 -0.85 6.48
N ARG A 69 8.37 -0.94 5.17
CA ARG A 69 8.04 0.22 4.37
C ARG A 69 6.65 0.72 4.73
N LEU A 70 6.51 2.03 4.95
CA LEU A 70 5.23 2.69 5.10
C LEU A 70 4.73 3.13 3.72
N ILE A 71 3.52 2.75 3.38
CA ILE A 71 2.81 3.22 2.18
C ILE A 71 1.56 3.93 2.66
N ARG A 72 1.30 5.13 2.15
CA ARG A 72 0.14 5.93 2.55
C ARG A 72 -0.78 6.14 1.35
N LEU A 73 -2.05 5.85 1.54
CA LEU A 73 -3.15 6.30 0.70
C LEU A 73 -3.88 7.39 1.47
N GLN A 74 -3.82 8.63 0.97
CA GLN A 74 -4.63 9.73 1.50
C GLN A 74 -5.96 9.75 0.76
N CYS A 75 -7.05 9.59 1.50
CA CYS A 75 -8.39 9.68 0.97
C CYS A 75 -8.87 11.14 0.99
N TYR A 76 -9.59 11.51 -0.07
CA TYR A 76 -10.17 12.83 -0.27
C TYR A 76 -11.30 12.73 -1.30
N GLU A 77 -12.12 13.77 -1.38
CA GLU A 77 -13.26 13.82 -2.30
C GLU A 77 -12.79 13.80 -3.75
N GLY A 78 -13.31 12.85 -4.54
CA GLY A 78 -12.91 12.65 -5.94
C GLY A 78 -11.63 11.84 -6.12
N LEU A 79 -11.12 11.17 -5.08
CA LEU A 79 -10.11 10.13 -5.25
C LEU A 79 -10.67 9.00 -6.12
N ASP A 80 -9.92 8.61 -7.15
CA ASP A 80 -10.34 7.60 -8.11
C ASP A 80 -9.39 6.38 -8.12
N VAL A 81 -9.81 5.32 -8.82
CA VAL A 81 -9.04 4.08 -8.96
C VAL A 81 -7.68 4.34 -9.64
N SER A 82 -7.62 5.27 -10.60
CA SER A 82 -6.38 5.57 -11.34
C SER A 82 -5.30 6.18 -10.45
N SER A 83 -5.69 7.01 -9.48
CA SER A 83 -4.78 7.65 -8.53
C SER A 83 -4.45 6.77 -7.33
N ALA A 84 -5.35 5.84 -6.97
CA ALA A 84 -5.19 4.96 -5.82
C ALA A 84 -4.47 3.64 -6.16
N VAL A 85 -4.73 3.05 -7.33
CA VAL A 85 -4.30 1.69 -7.69
C VAL A 85 -3.19 1.66 -8.73
N TYR A 86 -3.45 2.16 -9.94
CA TYR A 86 -2.46 2.17 -11.01
C TYR A 86 -2.83 3.17 -12.11
N GLU A 87 -1.83 3.61 -12.85
CA GLU A 87 -2.01 4.39 -14.07
C GLU A 87 -1.07 3.84 -15.17
N TRP A 88 -1.57 3.75 -16.40
CA TRP A 88 -0.72 3.44 -17.55
C TRP A 88 0.00 4.70 -18.04
N ASN A 89 1.32 4.63 -18.19
CA ASN A 89 2.13 5.73 -18.71
C ASN A 89 2.05 5.79 -20.25
N TYR A 90 0.91 6.28 -20.75
CA TYR A 90 0.67 6.42 -22.19
C TYR A 90 1.70 7.30 -22.89
N ALA A 91 2.19 8.35 -22.23
CA ALA A 91 3.22 9.21 -22.80
C ALA A 91 4.52 8.45 -23.09
N ALA A 92 4.98 7.63 -22.14
CA ALA A 92 6.17 6.81 -22.32
C ALA A 92 5.95 5.68 -23.35
N GLN A 93 4.76 5.08 -23.38
CA GLN A 93 4.36 4.12 -24.42
C GLN A 93 4.46 4.73 -25.82
N MET A 94 3.89 5.92 -26.02
CA MET A 94 3.92 6.61 -27.32
C MET A 94 5.33 6.99 -27.77
N ILE A 95 6.24 7.33 -26.84
CA ILE A 95 7.64 7.62 -27.17
C ILE A 95 8.34 6.34 -27.65
N GLU A 96 8.13 5.20 -26.97
CA GLU A 96 8.72 3.93 -27.37
C GLU A 96 8.27 3.53 -28.78
N ILE A 97 6.96 3.57 -29.05
CA ILE A 97 6.39 3.24 -30.37
C ILE A 97 7.07 4.07 -31.46
N ARG A 98 7.21 5.38 -31.26
CA ARG A 98 7.86 6.28 -32.24
C ARG A 98 9.34 5.98 -32.45
N MET A 99 10.06 5.59 -31.39
CA MET A 99 11.48 5.23 -31.49
C MET A 99 11.67 3.90 -32.23
N GLU A 100 10.81 2.91 -31.99
CA GLU A 100 10.84 1.63 -32.69
C GLU A 100 10.48 1.77 -34.17
N GLU A 101 9.46 2.58 -34.49
CA GLU A 101 9.11 2.96 -35.88
C GLU A 101 10.29 3.61 -36.61
N ALA A 102 10.98 4.56 -35.96
CA ALA A 102 12.15 5.23 -36.52
C ALA A 102 13.37 4.30 -36.71
N ALA A 103 13.48 3.25 -35.88
CA ALA A 103 14.53 2.24 -35.97
C ALA A 103 14.26 1.13 -37.00
N GLY A 104 13.09 1.14 -37.65
CA GLY A 104 12.73 0.18 -38.71
C GLY A 104 12.47 -1.25 -38.22
N LYS A 105 12.27 -1.45 -36.91
CA LYS A 105 11.87 -2.74 -36.33
C LYS A 105 10.35 -2.75 -36.20
N VAL A 106 9.65 -3.38 -37.14
CA VAL A 106 8.18 -3.47 -37.07
C VAL A 106 7.75 -4.91 -37.26
N ASP A 107 7.79 -5.68 -36.18
CA ASP A 107 6.86 -6.80 -36.03
C ASP A 107 5.70 -6.31 -35.14
N ARG A 108 4.50 -6.22 -35.73
CA ARG A 108 3.30 -5.66 -35.10
C ARG A 108 2.92 -6.41 -33.81
N SER A 109 3.22 -7.71 -33.77
CA SER A 109 2.88 -8.59 -32.65
C SER A 109 3.79 -8.40 -31.44
N ASP A 110 5.07 -8.08 -31.66
CA ASP A 110 6.02 -7.75 -30.59
C ASP A 110 5.74 -6.34 -30.02
N MET A 111 5.28 -5.42 -30.87
CA MET A 111 4.97 -4.05 -30.49
C MET A 111 3.77 -3.98 -29.52
N GLU A 112 2.67 -4.70 -29.79
CA GLU A 112 1.50 -4.75 -28.89
C GLU A 112 1.84 -5.31 -27.49
N ARG A 113 2.68 -6.36 -27.43
CA ARG A 113 3.13 -6.98 -26.16
C ARG A 113 4.03 -6.07 -25.33
N ASN A 114 4.84 -5.24 -25.98
CA ASN A 114 5.75 -4.34 -25.27
C ASN A 114 5.02 -3.13 -24.67
N VAL A 115 3.97 -2.64 -25.35
CA VAL A 115 3.26 -1.43 -24.95
C VAL A 115 2.50 -1.63 -23.63
N PHE A 116 1.79 -2.76 -23.45
CA PHE A 116 1.08 -3.10 -22.21
C PHE A 116 1.92 -3.96 -21.26
N SER A 117 3.16 -3.54 -21.02
CA SER A 117 4.06 -4.22 -20.09
C SER A 117 4.17 -3.47 -18.76
N GLU A 118 4.49 -4.20 -17.69
CA GLU A 118 4.68 -3.64 -16.34
C GLU A 118 5.68 -2.46 -16.29
N LYS A 119 6.56 -2.32 -17.30
CA LYS A 119 7.46 -1.17 -17.50
C LYS A 119 6.70 0.16 -17.57
N TYR A 120 5.50 0.17 -18.14
CA TYR A 120 4.67 1.37 -18.29
C TYR A 120 3.58 1.47 -17.24
N LEU A 121 3.47 0.51 -16.33
CA LEU A 121 2.49 0.51 -15.25
C LEU A 121 3.01 1.34 -14.08
N ILE A 122 2.46 2.53 -13.89
CA ILE A 122 2.70 3.36 -12.72
C ILE A 122 1.90 2.79 -11.57
N ARG A 123 2.59 2.14 -10.62
CA ARG A 123 1.97 1.63 -9.40
C ARG A 123 1.63 2.78 -8.47
N ARG A 124 0.39 2.81 -7.99
CA ARG A 124 -0.09 3.75 -6.97
C ARG A 124 -0.17 3.05 -5.61
N PRO A 125 -0.52 3.73 -4.50
CA PRO A 125 -0.38 3.19 -3.16
C PRO A 125 -0.97 1.80 -2.94
N VAL A 126 -2.16 1.51 -3.50
CA VAL A 126 -2.81 0.20 -3.34
C VAL A 126 -2.01 -0.90 -4.03
N LEU A 127 -1.68 -0.76 -5.32
CA LEU A 127 -0.91 -1.79 -6.04
C LEU A 127 0.50 -1.95 -5.48
N ASP A 128 1.12 -0.85 -5.05
CA ASP A 128 2.44 -0.88 -4.39
C ASP A 128 2.40 -1.61 -3.03
N ALA A 129 1.30 -1.49 -2.28
CA ALA A 129 1.11 -2.24 -1.04
C ALA A 129 0.95 -3.75 -1.28
N LEU A 130 0.26 -4.14 -2.35
CA LEU A 130 0.04 -5.55 -2.69
C LEU A 130 1.29 -6.23 -3.29
N THR A 131 2.17 -5.48 -3.96
CA THR A 131 3.35 -6.02 -4.67
C THR A 131 4.61 -6.14 -3.79
N GLY A 132 4.46 -6.20 -2.46
CA GLY A 132 5.57 -6.30 -1.51
C GLY A 132 6.50 -7.50 -1.75
N LYS A 133 7.79 -7.34 -1.43
CA LYS A 133 8.79 -8.42 -1.53
C LYS A 133 8.59 -9.46 -0.42
N ALA A 134 8.94 -10.72 -0.70
CA ALA A 134 8.99 -11.77 0.29
C ALA A 134 9.94 -11.37 1.45
N GLY A 135 9.44 -11.42 2.69
CA GLY A 135 10.20 -11.11 3.90
C GLY A 135 9.70 -9.89 4.70
N GLY A 136 8.89 -9.00 4.11
CA GLY A 136 8.35 -7.86 4.86
C GLY A 136 7.18 -7.18 4.15
N ALA A 137 5.95 -7.61 4.47
CA ALA A 137 4.74 -6.91 4.03
C ALA A 137 4.79 -5.46 4.54
N PRO A 138 4.52 -4.46 3.67
CA PRO A 138 4.53 -3.06 4.09
C PRO A 138 3.44 -2.78 5.12
N VAL A 139 3.59 -1.69 5.87
CA VAL A 139 2.49 -1.10 6.61
C VAL A 139 1.75 -0.18 5.65
N PHE A 140 0.50 -0.51 5.36
CA PHE A 140 -0.36 0.28 4.48
C PHE A 140 -1.33 1.11 5.32
N LEU A 141 -1.12 2.43 5.31
CA LEU A 141 -1.94 3.41 6.00
C LEU A 141 -2.95 4.00 5.01
N ILE A 142 -4.23 3.82 5.30
CA ILE A 142 -5.34 4.49 4.62
C ILE A 142 -5.84 5.55 5.58
N ASP A 143 -5.76 6.82 5.18
CA ASP A 143 -6.01 7.97 6.05
C ASP A 143 -7.14 8.82 5.48
N GLU A 144 -7.97 9.42 6.34
CA GLU A 144 -9.19 10.18 5.96
C GLU A 144 -10.17 9.39 5.07
N LEU A 145 -10.33 8.08 5.32
CA LEU A 145 -11.23 7.21 4.54
C LEU A 145 -12.67 7.76 4.49
N ASP A 146 -13.12 8.44 5.54
CA ASP A 146 -14.42 9.10 5.63
C ASP A 146 -14.65 10.24 4.61
N ARG A 147 -13.63 10.60 3.82
CA ARG A 147 -13.72 11.64 2.79
C ARG A 147 -13.88 11.10 1.37
N THR A 148 -13.92 9.79 1.17
CA THR A 148 -14.17 9.19 -0.14
C THR A 148 -15.65 9.01 -0.42
N ASP A 149 -15.99 8.72 -1.68
CA ASP A 149 -17.34 8.34 -2.06
C ASP A 149 -17.61 6.85 -1.75
N GLU A 150 -18.89 6.48 -1.67
CA GLU A 150 -19.32 5.10 -1.35
C GLU A 150 -18.76 4.07 -2.35
N ALA A 151 -18.61 4.48 -3.62
CA ALA A 151 -18.08 3.62 -4.67
C ALA A 151 -16.62 3.24 -4.41
N PHE A 152 -15.77 4.21 -4.03
CA PHE A 152 -14.39 3.95 -3.68
C PHE A 152 -14.27 3.14 -2.38
N GLU A 153 -15.09 3.43 -1.37
CA GLU A 153 -15.12 2.66 -0.13
C GLU A 153 -15.42 1.18 -0.37
N ALA A 154 -16.46 0.89 -1.16
CA ALA A 154 -16.84 -0.48 -1.51
C ALA A 154 -15.70 -1.22 -2.25
N PHE A 155 -15.06 -0.53 -3.20
CA PHE A 155 -13.91 -1.06 -3.93
C PHE A 155 -12.72 -1.37 -3.01
N LEU A 156 -12.41 -0.47 -2.08
CA LEU A 156 -11.33 -0.66 -1.13
C LEU A 156 -11.61 -1.84 -0.19
N LEU A 157 -12.86 -2.01 0.27
CA LEU A 157 -13.26 -3.14 1.10
C LEU A 157 -13.09 -4.49 0.38
N GLU A 158 -13.42 -4.54 -0.92
CA GLU A 158 -13.19 -5.73 -1.76
C GLU A 158 -11.70 -6.08 -1.80
N ILE A 159 -10.83 -5.11 -2.07
CA ILE A 159 -9.38 -5.30 -2.10
C ILE A 159 -8.85 -5.76 -0.75
N LEU A 160 -9.31 -5.16 0.35
CA LEU A 160 -8.86 -5.50 1.70
C LEU A 160 -9.36 -6.86 2.19
N SER A 161 -10.40 -7.42 1.56
CA SER A 161 -10.86 -8.79 1.80
C SER A 161 -9.89 -9.82 1.22
N ASP A 162 -9.53 -9.64 -0.05
CA ASP A 162 -8.85 -10.68 -0.84
C ASP A 162 -7.37 -10.38 -1.12
N PHE A 163 -6.90 -9.18 -0.77
CA PHE A 163 -5.56 -8.67 -1.04
C PHE A 163 -5.14 -8.83 -2.51
N GLN A 164 -6.08 -8.59 -3.42
CA GLN A 164 -5.86 -8.70 -4.86
C GLN A 164 -6.48 -7.51 -5.60
N VAL A 165 -5.94 -7.20 -6.76
CA VAL A 165 -6.52 -6.24 -7.70
C VAL A 165 -6.29 -6.71 -9.13
N THR A 166 -7.28 -6.49 -9.98
CA THR A 166 -7.21 -6.81 -11.41
C THR A 166 -6.79 -5.57 -12.19
N VAL A 167 -5.74 -5.69 -13.00
CA VAL A 167 -5.30 -4.64 -13.92
C VAL A 167 -5.72 -5.08 -15.33
N PRO A 168 -6.76 -4.46 -15.93
CA PRO A 168 -7.14 -4.72 -17.32
C PRO A 168 -6.02 -4.32 -18.31
N GLU A 169 -5.89 -5.14 -19.35
CA GLU A 169 -5.10 -4.90 -20.58
C GLU A 169 -5.80 -3.90 -21.51
#